data_AF-A0A2U3JXX3-F1
#
_entry.id   AF-A0A2U3JXX3-F1
#
_cell.length_a   1.000
_cell.length_b   1.000
_cell.length_c   1.000
_cell.angle_alpha   90.00
_cell.angle_beta   90.00
_cell.angle_gamma   90.00
#
_symmetry.space_group_name_H-M   'P 1'
#
loop_
_entity.id
_entity.type
_entity.pdbx_description
1 polymer ?
#
loop_
_entity_poly.entity_id
_entity_poly.type
_entity_poly.pdbx_seq_one_letter_code
_entity_poly.pdbx_strand_id
1 'polypeptide(L)' 'MVFRVNPQLRRDIQQIADEEQRTITQVCEMLLYEGVEAYKKEGPKFMQRLVAKQKTRVKD' A
#
# COMPACT_ATOMS: atom_id res chain seq x y z
N MET A 1 -13.10 7.80 -10.62
CA MET A 1 -12.69 8.17 -9.25
C MET A 1 -11.18 8.28 -9.21
N VAL A 2 -10.60 9.33 -8.62
CA VAL A 2 -9.14 9.55 -8.60
C VAL A 2 -8.63 9.42 -7.17
N PHE A 3 -7.75 8.45 -6.94
CA PHE A 3 -7.05 8.30 -5.67
C PHE A 3 -5.74 9.09 -5.69
N ARG A 4 -5.58 10.01 -4.75
CA ARG A 4 -4.32 10.74 -4.56
C ARG A 4 -3.41 9.93 -3.65
N VAL A 5 -2.19 9.68 -4.10
CA VAL A 5 -1.14 8.99 -3.34
C VAL A 5 0.06 9.91 -3.19
N ASN A 6 0.84 9.70 -2.12
CA ASN A 6 2.10 10.40 -1.92
C ASN A 6 3.02 10.18 -3.15
N PRO A 7 3.65 11.23 -3.73
CA PRO A 7 4.52 11.08 -4.89
C PRO A 7 5.69 10.12 -4.70
N GLN A 8 6.27 10.04 -3.49
CA GLN A 8 7.32 9.07 -3.18
C GLN A 8 6.78 7.65 -3.23
N LEU A 9 5.63 7.40 -2.59
CA LEU A 9 4.99 6.09 -2.65
C LEU A 9 4.67 5.67 -4.08
N ARG A 10 4.23 6.61 -4.94
CA ARG A 10 4.02 6.33 -6.36
C ARG A 10 5.31 5.93 -7.07
N ARG A 11 6.44 6.58 -6.77
CA ARG A 11 7.75 6.22 -7.32
C ARG A 11 8.16 4.82 -6.88
N ASP A 12 8.00 4.51 -5.60
CA ASP A 12 8.35 3.20 -5.05
C ASP A 12 7.51 2.08 -5.72
N ILE A 13 6.20 2.30 -5.90
CA ILE A 13 5.32 1.33 -6.59
C ILE A 13 5.67 1.23 -8.08
N GLN A 14 6.04 2.34 -8.73
CA GLN A 14 6.46 2.31 -10.14
C GLN A 14 7.73 1.47 -10.31
N GLN A 15 8.71 1.63 -9.42
CA GLN A 15 9.92 0.83 -9.45
C GLN A 15 9.62 -0.67 -9.30
N ILE A 16 8.75 -1.05 -8.36
CA ILE A 16 8.29 -2.44 -8.20
C ILE A 16 7.62 -2.94 -9.48
N ALA A 17 6.80 -2.11 -10.13
CA ALA A 17 6.14 -2.49 -11.38
C ALA A 17 7.15 -2.73 -12.51
N ASP A 18 8.19 -1.91 -12.61
CA ASP A 18 9.24 -2.04 -13.61
C ASP A 18 10.07 -3.32 -13.35
N GLU A 19 10.44 -3.60 -12.10
CA GLU A 19 11.16 -4.81 -11.68
C GLU A 19 10.36 -6.10 -11.96
N GLU A 20 9.05 -6.08 -11.71
CA GLU A 20 8.15 -7.21 -11.91
C GLU A 20 7.61 -7.33 -13.35
N GLN A 21 8.03 -6.45 -14.27
CA GLN A 21 7.53 -6.36 -15.65
C GLN A 21 6.00 -6.26 -15.75
N ARG A 22 5.39 -5.45 -14.87
CA ARG A 22 3.94 -5.28 -14.76
C ARG A 22 3.56 -3.82 -14.88
N THR A 23 2.27 -3.58 -15.10
CA THR A 23 1.73 -2.22 -15.02
C THR A 23 1.59 -1.79 -13.56
N ILE A 24 1.74 -0.49 -13.30
CA ILE A 24 1.49 0.09 -11.98
C ILE A 24 0.09 -0.24 -11.45
N THR A 25 -0.91 -0.31 -12.33
CA THR A 25 -2.28 -0.68 -11.96
C THR A 25 -2.37 -2.12 -11.44
N GLN A 26 -1.72 -3.08 -12.11
CA GLN A 26 -1.70 -4.48 -11.66
C GLN A 26 -1.00 -4.64 -10.31
N VAL A 27 0.12 -3.94 -10.11
CA VAL A 27 0.81 -3.95 -8.82
C VAL A 27 -0.06 -3.35 -7.72
N CYS A 28 -0.69 -2.20 -7.98
CA CYS A 28 -1.65 -1.60 -7.05
C CYS A 28 -2.80 -2.55 -6.72
N GLU A 29 -3.38 -3.22 -7.71
CA GLU A 29 -4.48 -4.17 -7.52
C GLU A 29 -4.07 -5.33 -6.63
N MET A 30 -2.92 -5.95 -6.87
CA MET A 30 -2.40 -7.04 -6.04
C MET A 30 -2.14 -6.59 -4.59
N LEU A 31 -1.50 -5.43 -4.40
CA LEU A 31 -1.25 -4.89 -3.06
C LEU A 31 -2.54 -4.55 -2.31
N LEU A 32 -3.52 -3.96 -3.00
CA LEU A 32 -4.82 -3.62 -2.41
C LEU A 32 -5.61 -4.88 -2.07
N TYR A 33 -5.58 -5.90 -2.91
CA TYR A 33 -6.24 -7.19 -2.65
C TYR A 33 -5.70 -7.83 -1.38
N GLU A 34 -4.38 -7.98 -1.27
CA GLU A 34 -3.74 -8.51 -0.06
C GLU A 34 -4.06 -7.66 1.19
N GLY A 35 -4.10 -6.34 1.05
CA GLY A 35 -4.50 -5.45 2.14
C GLY A 35 -5.94 -5.67 2.62
N VAL A 36 -6.86 -5.90 1.68
CA VAL A 36 -8.27 -6.22 2.00
C VAL A 36 -8.39 -7.59 2.65
N GLU A 37 -7.70 -8.61 2.17
CA GLU A 37 -7.71 -9.95 2.76
C GLU A 37 -7.10 -9.95 4.18
N ALA A 38 -6.01 -9.23 4.38
CA ALA A 38 -5.42 -9.04 5.71
C ALA A 38 -6.41 -8.36 6.68
N TYR A 39 -7.13 -7.33 6.22
CA TYR A 39 -8.18 -6.68 7.01
C TYR A 39 -9.34 -7.64 7.33
N LYS A 40 -9.82 -8.43 6.36
CA LYS A 40 -10.88 -9.42 6.61
C LYS A 40 -10.47 -10.44 7.67
N LYS A 41 -9.20 -10.86 7.66
CA LYS A 41 -8.65 -11.86 8.58
C LYS A 41 -8.49 -11.33 10.01
N GLU A 42 -7.96 -10.12 10.17
CA GLU A 42 -7.59 -9.58 11.49
C GLU A 42 -8.59 -8.55 12.04
N GLY A 43 -9.49 -8.08 11.19
CA GLY A 43 -10.46 -7.04 11.49
C GLY A 43 -9.82 -5.69 11.81
N PRO A 44 -10.46 -4.86 12.67
CA PRO A 44 -10.00 -3.51 12.99
C PRO A 44 -8.57 -3.42 13.55
N LYS A 45 -8.05 -4.50 14.14
CA LYS A 45 -6.68 -4.56 14.66
C LYS A 45 -5.64 -4.33 13.55
N PHE A 46 -5.91 -4.78 12.32
CA PHE A 46 -5.03 -4.53 11.18
C PHE A 46 -4.82 -3.04 10.95
N MET A 47 -5.92 -2.29 10.84
CA MET A 47 -5.87 -0.84 10.62
C MET A 47 -5.20 -0.10 11.77
N GLN A 48 -5.47 -0.49 13.02
CA GLN A 48 -4.82 0.11 14.19
C GLN A 48 -3.29 -0.05 14.14
N ARG A 49 -2.80 -1.23 13.74
CA ARG A 49 -1.36 -1.48 13.57
C ARG A 49 -0.76 -0.66 12.43
N LEU A 50 -1.46 -0.51 11.31
CA LEU A 50 -1.00 0.33 10.20
C LEU A 50 -0.90 1.80 10.59
N VAL A 51 -1.89 2.33 11.32
CA VAL A 51 -1.87 3.71 11.83
C VAL A 51 -0.69 3.92 12.79
N ALA A 52 -0.44 2.96 13.69
CA ALA A 52 0.72 3.03 14.59
C ALA A 52 2.05 3.07 13.82
N LYS A 53 2.21 2.22 12.80
CA LYS A 53 3.41 2.20 11.92
C LYS A 53 3.59 3.48 11.10
N GLN A 54 2.50 4.15 10.71
CA GLN A 54 2.60 5.44 10.01
C GLN A 54 3.12 6.54 10.95
N LYS A 55 2.66 6.56 12.20
CA LYS A 55 3.12 7.53 13.21
C LYS A 55 4.61 7.42 13.52
N THR A 56 5.21 6.24 13.38
CA THR A 56 6.65 6.06 13.55
C THR A 56 7.42 6.52 12.31
N ARG A 57 6.93 6.23 11.10
CA ARG A 57 7.57 6.64 9.83
C ARG A 57 7.60 8.15 9.57
N VAL A 58 6.72 8.93 10.20
CA VAL A 58 6.68 10.40 10.06
C VAL A 58 7.59 11.10 11.08
N LYS A 59 8.12 10.37 12.06
CA LYS A 59 9.01 10.92 13.10
C LYS A 59 10.50 10.85 12.77
N ASP A 60 10.86 10.15 11.70
CA ASP A 60 12.20 10.08 11.11
C ASP A 60 12.24 10.96 9.83
#